data_AF-A0A3N4ZHD7-F1
#
_entry.id   AF-A0A3N4ZHD7-F1
#
_cell.length_a   1.000
_cell.length_b   1.000
_cell.length_c   1.000
_cell.angle_alpha   90.00
_cell.angle_beta   90.00
_cell.angle_gamma   90.00
#
_symmetry.space_group_name_H-M   'P 1'
#
loop_
_entity.id
_entity.type
_entity.pdbx_description
1 polymer ?
#
loop_
_entity_poly.entity_id
_entity_poly.type
_entity_poly.pdbx_seq_one_letter_code
_entity_poly.pdbx_strand_id
1 'polypeptide(L)'
;MPDAAAFVADQPSLTAVRDLLGAVRALFAHAVRPAEPSRADATRLLPLSEAVALLNAAAARTQSVPVLHWPEDAEPAVHRKAADCAHDLTATLAQAAIAFLAGPDRRRLRACYAPRCGRYFLKEHPCQEWCRPSCGNRARVARHHDRHKTVRGS
;
A
#
# COMPACT_ATOMS: atom_id res chain seq x y z
N MET A 1 -15.43 -5.17 9.01
CA MET A 1 -15.50 -4.73 7.60
C MET A 1 -16.73 -3.85 7.48
N PRO A 2 -16.69 -2.71 6.75
CA PRO A 2 -17.86 -1.84 6.65
C PRO A 2 -19.05 -2.63 6.11
N ASP A 3 -20.24 -2.29 6.58
CA ASP A 3 -21.47 -2.69 5.90
C ASP A 3 -21.48 -2.02 4.52
N ALA A 4 -21.38 -2.84 3.47
CA ALA A 4 -21.32 -2.37 2.08
C ALA A 4 -22.61 -1.64 1.65
N ALA A 5 -23.69 -1.76 2.44
CA ALA A 5 -25.00 -1.18 2.11
C ALA A 5 -25.10 0.35 2.27
N ALA A 6 -24.16 1.01 2.96
CA ALA A 6 -24.27 2.45 3.28
C ALA A 6 -23.27 3.38 2.55
N PHE A 7 -22.34 2.84 1.75
CA PHE A 7 -21.34 3.65 1.05
C PHE A 7 -21.81 4.00 -0.37
N VAL A 8 -22.07 5.28 -0.64
CA VAL A 8 -22.31 5.78 -2.00
C VAL A 8 -20.97 6.16 -2.62
N ALA A 9 -20.55 5.41 -3.64
CA ALA A 9 -19.33 5.69 -4.40
C ALA A 9 -19.53 6.89 -5.34
N ASP A 10 -19.46 8.10 -4.80
CA ASP A 10 -19.54 9.34 -5.56
C ASP A 10 -18.15 9.83 -6.06
N GLN A 11 -18.17 10.81 -6.97
CA GLN A 11 -16.96 11.37 -7.57
C GLN A 11 -16.03 12.07 -6.55
N PRO A 12 -16.55 12.83 -5.57
CA PRO A 12 -15.73 13.35 -4.47
C PRO A 12 -15.01 12.26 -3.67
N SER A 13 -15.72 11.17 -3.32
CA SER A 13 -15.15 10.04 -2.59
C SER A 13 -14.08 9.33 -3.40
N LEU A 14 -14.30 9.15 -4.70
CA LEU A 14 -13.29 8.59 -5.59
C LEU A 14 -12.03 9.45 -5.67
N THR A 15 -12.20 10.78 -5.68
CA THR A 15 -11.07 11.73 -5.70
C THR A 15 -10.29 11.65 -4.39
N ALA A 16 -10.97 11.70 -3.25
CA ALA A 16 -10.35 11.57 -1.93
C ALA A 16 -9.57 10.26 -1.77
N VAL A 17 -10.12 9.13 -2.25
CA VAL A 17 -9.42 7.84 -2.23
C VAL A 17 -8.19 7.86 -3.14
N ARG A 18 -8.26 8.48 -4.33
CA ARG A 18 -7.10 8.58 -5.24
C ARG A 18 -5.98 9.44 -4.66
N ASP A 19 -6.32 10.56 -4.03
CA ASP A 19 -5.34 11.45 -3.40
C ASP A 19 -4.67 10.74 -2.23
N LEU A 20 -5.44 10.04 -1.40
CA LEU A 20 -4.90 9.20 -0.34
C LEU A 20 -3.98 8.09 -0.89
N LEU A 21 -4.39 7.39 -1.95
CA LEU A 21 -3.55 6.37 -2.59
C LEU A 21 -2.26 6.97 -3.13
N GLY A 22 -2.29 8.18 -3.69
CA GLY A 22 -1.10 8.92 -4.12
C GLY A 22 -0.14 9.18 -2.97
N ALA A 23 -0.65 9.69 -1.84
CA ALA A 23 0.14 9.91 -0.63
C ALA A 23 0.74 8.61 -0.07
N VAL A 24 -0.05 7.55 0.07
CA VAL A 24 0.43 6.25 0.56
C VAL A 24 1.51 5.67 -0.37
N ARG A 25 1.35 5.78 -1.69
CA ARG A 25 2.35 5.31 -2.65
C ARG A 25 3.66 6.09 -2.57
N ALA A 26 3.61 7.42 -2.36
CA ALA A 26 4.81 8.22 -2.10
C ALA A 26 5.54 7.80 -0.82
N LEU A 27 4.78 7.48 0.24
CA LEU A 27 5.35 6.98 1.49
C LEU A 27 5.93 5.58 1.35
N PHE A 28 5.29 4.70 0.57
CA PHE A 28 5.81 3.36 0.26
C PHE A 28 7.09 3.44 -0.56
N ALA A 29 7.13 4.30 -1.59
CA ALA A 29 8.32 4.59 -2.36
C ALA A 29 9.48 5.07 -1.48
N HIS A 30 9.19 5.93 -0.50
CA HIS A 30 10.20 6.37 0.46
C HIS A 30 10.65 5.24 1.40
N ALA A 31 9.71 4.42 1.90
CA ALA A 31 9.97 3.35 2.85
C ALA A 31 10.80 2.19 2.28
N VAL A 32 10.81 1.99 0.95
CA VAL A 32 11.62 0.92 0.32
C VAL A 32 13.06 1.34 -0.01
N ARG A 33 13.44 2.60 0.22
CA ARG A 33 14.82 3.06 -0.01
C ARG A 33 15.82 2.22 0.82
N PRO A 34 17.00 1.88 0.27
CA PRO A 34 17.59 2.38 -0.98
C PRO A 34 17.12 1.66 -2.26
N ALA A 35 16.23 0.67 -2.17
CA ALA A 35 15.69 0.03 -3.36
C ALA A 35 14.82 1.00 -4.18
N GLU A 36 14.67 0.71 -5.47
CA GLU A 36 13.86 1.52 -6.37
C GLU A 36 12.37 1.49 -5.99
N PRO A 37 11.63 2.59 -6.17
CA PRO A 37 10.19 2.58 -6.02
C PRO A 37 9.53 1.71 -7.10
N SER A 38 8.22 1.45 -6.94
CA SER A 38 7.47 0.77 -7.99
C SER A 38 7.55 1.53 -9.32
N ARG A 39 7.67 0.82 -10.44
CA ARG A 39 7.72 1.44 -11.78
C ARG A 39 6.53 2.37 -12.07
N ALA A 40 5.37 2.07 -11.50
CA ALA A 40 4.18 2.91 -11.65
C ALA A 40 4.30 4.27 -10.95
N ASP A 41 5.27 4.44 -10.06
CA ASP A 41 5.53 5.66 -9.30
C ASP A 41 6.68 6.50 -9.87
N ALA A 42 7.40 5.98 -10.87
CA ALA A 42 8.63 6.59 -11.38
C ALA A 42 8.46 8.05 -11.87
N THR A 43 7.24 8.47 -12.21
CA THR A 43 6.97 9.79 -12.78
C THR A 43 6.04 10.66 -11.94
N ARG A 44 5.51 10.18 -10.81
CA ARG A 44 4.40 10.86 -10.11
C ARG A 44 4.33 10.58 -8.62
N LEU A 45 5.34 11.03 -7.88
CA LEU A 45 5.32 10.98 -6.42
C LEU A 45 5.15 12.38 -5.83
N LEU A 46 4.28 12.47 -4.84
CA LEU A 46 4.18 13.63 -3.98
C LEU A 46 5.50 13.79 -3.19
N PRO A 47 5.93 15.03 -2.90
CA PRO A 47 6.97 15.29 -1.92
C PRO A 47 6.65 14.61 -0.58
N LEU A 48 7.68 14.14 0.12
CA LEU A 48 7.51 13.39 1.37
C LEU A 48 6.67 14.15 2.40
N SER A 49 6.96 15.43 2.60
CA SER A 49 6.25 16.29 3.56
C SER A 49 4.77 16.44 3.22
N GLU A 50 4.44 16.58 1.93
CA GLU A 50 3.07 16.70 1.45
C GLU A 50 2.30 15.37 1.62
N ALA A 51 2.94 14.24 1.29
CA ALA A 51 2.36 12.93 1.49
C ALA A 51 2.08 12.64 2.98
N VAL A 52 3.00 13.02 3.88
CA VAL A 52 2.80 12.92 5.33
C VAL A 52 1.65 13.82 5.80
N ALA A 53 1.60 15.07 5.34
CA ALA A 53 0.55 16.01 5.71
C ALA A 53 -0.84 15.53 5.27
N LEU A 54 -0.98 15.08 4.02
CA LEU A 54 -2.23 14.54 3.48
C LEU A 54 -2.67 13.28 4.23
N LEU A 55 -1.75 12.37 4.53
CA LEU A 55 -2.06 11.15 5.26
C LEU A 55 -2.55 11.46 6.68
N ASN A 56 -1.85 12.36 7.39
CA ASN A 56 -2.23 12.76 8.75
C ASN A 56 -3.56 13.51 8.78
N ALA A 57 -3.78 14.44 7.84
CA ALA A 57 -5.04 15.18 7.72
C ALA A 57 -6.22 14.23 7.44
N ALA A 58 -6.02 13.23 6.59
CA ALA A 58 -7.04 12.22 6.32
C ALA A 58 -7.34 11.36 7.56
N ALA A 59 -6.31 10.89 8.26
CA ALA A 59 -6.46 10.09 9.47
C ALA A 59 -7.17 10.84 10.60
N ALA A 60 -6.99 12.16 10.69
CA ALA A 60 -7.58 13.01 11.72
C ALA A 60 -9.09 13.25 11.55
N ARG A 61 -9.68 12.92 10.39
CA ARG A 61 -11.12 13.14 10.15
C ARG A 61 -12.04 12.21 10.95
N THR A 62 -11.51 11.11 11.47
CA THR A 62 -12.25 10.18 12.33
C THR A 62 -11.49 9.99 13.64
N GLN A 63 -12.14 10.31 14.76
CA GLN A 63 -11.57 10.00 16.06
C GLN A 63 -11.61 8.48 16.27
N SER A 64 -10.48 7.89 16.67
CA SER A 64 -10.42 6.48 17.05
C SER A 64 -9.92 6.30 18.47
N VAL A 65 -10.52 5.36 19.19
CA VAL A 65 -10.17 4.99 20.56
C VAL A 65 -9.44 3.64 20.57
N PRO A 66 -8.46 3.44 21.47
CA PRO A 66 -7.85 2.13 21.65
C PRO A 66 -8.86 1.18 22.29
N VAL A 67 -8.92 -0.04 21.78
CA VAL A 67 -9.74 -1.14 22.29
C VAL A 67 -8.82 -2.32 22.55
N LEU A 68 -8.76 -2.74 23.82
CA LEU A 68 -8.06 -3.96 24.22
C LEU A 68 -8.95 -5.16 23.88
N HIS A 69 -8.41 -6.07 23.08
CA HIS A 69 -8.98 -7.37 22.82
C HIS A 69 -8.11 -8.44 23.46
N TRP A 70 -8.69 -9.21 24.38
CA TRP A 70 -7.98 -10.26 25.12
C TRP A 70 -8.75 -11.58 24.97
N PRO A 71 -8.41 -12.39 23.96
CA PRO A 71 -8.98 -13.73 23.80
C PRO A 71 -8.38 -14.70 24.83
N GLU A 72 -9.13 -15.73 25.21
CA GLU A 72 -8.72 -16.70 26.24
C GLU A 72 -7.45 -17.48 25.83
N ASP A 73 -7.31 -17.81 24.55
CA ASP A 73 -6.22 -18.63 24.00
C ASP A 73 -5.17 -17.82 23.19
N ALA A 74 -5.05 -16.51 23.39
CA ALA A 74 -4.06 -15.70 22.68
C ALA A 74 -3.57 -14.48 23.46
N GLU A 75 -2.42 -13.95 23.00
CA GLU A 75 -1.84 -12.73 23.54
C GLU A 75 -2.79 -11.51 23.37
N PRO A 76 -2.81 -10.57 24.34
CA PRO A 76 -3.63 -9.38 24.25
C PRO A 76 -3.20 -8.51 23.06
N ALA A 77 -4.19 -8.01 22.33
CA ALA A 77 -3.99 -7.13 21.19
C ALA A 77 -4.75 -5.82 21.38
N VAL A 78 -4.13 -4.70 21.01
CA VAL A 78 -4.79 -3.40 20.95
C VAL A 78 -5.11 -3.08 19.50
N HIS A 79 -6.39 -2.80 19.23
CA HIS A 79 -6.85 -2.28 17.96
C HIS A 79 -7.46 -0.89 18.15
N ARG A 80 -7.42 -0.05 17.11
CA ARG A 80 -8.13 1.23 17.13
C ARG A 80 -9.51 1.05 16.51
N LYS A 81 -10.55 1.52 17.20
CA LYS A 81 -11.93 1.53 16.72
C LYS A 81 -12.38 2.98 16.55
N ALA A 82 -13.12 3.28 15.48
CA ALA A 82 -13.78 4.58 15.33
C ALA A 82 -14.70 4.84 16.54
N ALA A 83 -14.64 6.06 17.07
CA ALA A 83 -15.44 6.48 18.23
C ALA A 83 -16.91 6.70 17.86
N ASP A 84 -17.18 7.06 16.61
CA ASP A 84 -18.49 7.31 16.04
C ASP A 84 -18.91 6.24 15.02
N CYS A 85 -20.21 6.18 14.73
CA CYS A 85 -20.76 5.29 13.71
C CYS A 85 -20.54 5.80 12.28
N ALA A 86 -20.07 7.06 12.11
CA ALA A 86 -19.79 7.66 10.82
C ALA A 86 -18.49 7.06 10.24
N HIS A 87 -18.64 6.08 9.34
CA HIS A 87 -17.50 5.46 8.66
C HIS A 87 -16.96 6.36 7.54
N ASP A 88 -15.92 7.16 7.81
CA ASP A 88 -15.07 7.73 6.76
C ASP A 88 -14.05 6.67 6.31
N LEU A 89 -14.28 6.13 5.11
CA LEU A 89 -13.41 5.13 4.48
C LEU A 89 -11.97 5.63 4.33
N THR A 90 -11.79 6.88 3.91
CA THR A 90 -10.47 7.46 3.65
C THR A 90 -9.72 7.70 4.96
N ALA A 91 -10.42 8.11 6.03
CA ALA A 91 -9.81 8.23 7.35
C ALA A 91 -9.38 6.86 7.90
N THR A 92 -10.23 5.85 7.75
CA THR A 92 -9.94 4.47 8.17
C THR A 92 -8.71 3.92 7.42
N LEU A 93 -8.65 4.11 6.10
CA LEU A 93 -7.50 3.69 5.28
C LEU A 93 -6.23 4.44 5.67
N ALA A 94 -6.33 5.74 5.96
CA ALA A 94 -5.19 6.55 6.39
C ALA A 94 -4.62 6.07 7.73
N GLN A 95 -5.49 5.80 8.72
CA GLN A 95 -5.08 5.25 10.01
C GLN A 95 -4.41 3.87 9.87
N ALA A 96 -4.96 2.99 9.02
CA ALA A 96 -4.36 1.70 8.74
C ALA A 96 -2.97 1.83 8.07
N ALA A 97 -2.82 2.76 7.12
CA ALA A 97 -1.54 3.03 6.46
C ALA A 97 -0.50 3.60 7.44
N ILE A 98 -0.90 4.49 8.37
CA ILE A 98 -0.02 4.99 9.45
C ILE A 98 0.44 3.82 10.33
N ALA A 99 -0.49 2.98 10.80
CA ALA A 99 -0.16 1.83 11.63
C ALA A 99 0.79 0.86 10.92
N PHE A 100 0.57 0.61 9.64
CA PHE A 100 1.45 -0.20 8.81
C PHE A 100 2.85 0.39 8.65
N LEU A 101 2.95 1.70 8.33
CA LEU A 101 4.21 2.41 8.14
C LEU A 101 5.01 2.55 9.44
N ALA A 102 4.35 2.68 10.58
CA ALA A 102 4.99 2.70 11.89
C ALA A 102 5.30 1.29 12.43
N GLY A 103 4.69 0.26 11.85
CA GLY A 103 4.76 -1.12 12.31
C GLY A 103 5.99 -1.91 11.82
N PRO A 104 6.18 -3.13 12.36
CA PRO A 104 7.31 -4.00 12.01
C PRO A 104 7.28 -4.45 10.54
N ASP A 105 6.09 -4.61 9.97
CA ASP A 105 5.90 -5.05 8.59
C ASP A 105 6.43 -4.06 7.54
N ARG A 106 6.63 -2.78 7.90
CA ARG A 106 7.29 -1.81 7.02
C ARG A 106 8.62 -2.37 6.48
N ARG A 107 9.39 -3.07 7.31
CA ARG A 107 10.72 -3.61 6.92
C ARG A 107 10.62 -4.71 5.86
N ARG A 108 9.45 -5.35 5.73
CA ARG A 108 9.17 -6.40 4.75
C ARG A 108 8.61 -5.85 3.44
N LEU A 109 8.23 -4.56 3.39
CA LEU A 109 7.68 -3.91 2.20
C LEU A 109 8.69 -3.91 1.05
N ARG A 110 8.27 -4.33 -0.14
CA ARG A 110 9.08 -4.33 -1.37
C ARG A 110 8.23 -3.87 -2.55
N ALA A 111 8.88 -3.24 -3.54
CA ALA A 111 8.27 -2.97 -4.84
C ALA A 111 8.39 -4.22 -5.75
N CYS A 112 7.35 -4.53 -6.52
CA CYS A 112 7.41 -5.56 -7.53
C CYS A 112 7.93 -4.99 -8.86
N TYR A 113 9.02 -5.55 -9.38
CA TYR A 113 9.66 -5.07 -10.61
C TYR A 113 9.24 -5.83 -11.88
N ALA A 114 8.24 -6.70 -11.79
CA ALA A 114 7.80 -7.46 -12.94
C ALA A 114 7.25 -6.52 -14.02
N PRO A 115 7.41 -6.83 -15.32
CA PRO A 115 6.87 -6.02 -16.39
C PRO A 115 5.37 -5.72 -16.17
N ARG A 116 5.02 -4.43 -16.31
CA ARG A 116 3.67 -3.88 -16.09
C ARG A 116 3.09 -4.07 -14.68
N CYS A 117 3.92 -4.39 -13.68
CA CYS A 117 3.48 -4.43 -12.28
C CYS A 117 3.76 -3.09 -11.58
N GLY A 118 2.73 -2.56 -10.92
CA GLY A 118 2.81 -1.32 -10.13
C GLY A 118 2.59 -1.53 -8.62
N ARG A 119 2.74 -2.77 -8.13
CA ARG A 119 2.36 -3.14 -6.76
C ARG A 119 3.54 -3.09 -5.81
N TYR A 120 3.25 -2.71 -4.56
CA TYR A 120 4.07 -3.05 -3.41
C TYR A 120 3.54 -4.35 -2.78
N PHE A 121 4.41 -5.09 -2.10
CA PHE A 121 4.07 -6.33 -1.42
C PHE A 121 4.90 -6.52 -0.16
N LEU A 122 4.42 -7.39 0.74
CA LEU A 122 5.18 -7.83 1.90
C LEU A 122 5.97 -9.08 1.53
N LYS A 123 7.28 -9.03 1.77
CA LYS A 123 8.15 -10.18 1.62
C LYS A 123 7.88 -11.17 2.76
N GLU A 124 7.32 -12.32 2.41
CA GLU A 124 6.97 -13.41 3.34
C GLU A 124 8.14 -14.36 3.56
N HIS A 125 8.96 -14.59 2.52
CA HIS A 125 10.12 -15.48 2.61
C HIS A 125 11.36 -14.89 1.89
N PRO A 126 12.59 -15.30 2.27
CA PRO A 126 13.84 -14.69 1.76
C PRO A 126 14.00 -14.71 0.23
N CYS A 127 13.48 -15.73 -0.45
CA CYS A 127 13.56 -15.85 -1.92
C CYS A 127 12.41 -15.18 -2.68
N GLN A 128 11.48 -14.51 -2.00
CA GLN A 128 10.36 -13.85 -2.68
C GLN A 128 10.82 -12.54 -3.34
N GLU A 129 10.96 -12.56 -4.65
CA GLU A 129 11.33 -11.39 -5.46
C GLU A 129 10.11 -10.69 -6.09
N TRP A 130 8.97 -11.39 -6.17
CA TRP A 130 7.78 -10.93 -6.88
C TRP A 130 6.55 -10.97 -5.99
N CYS A 131 5.61 -10.05 -6.20
CA CYS A 131 4.39 -10.01 -5.39
C CYS A 131 3.51 -11.25 -5.55
N ARG A 132 3.61 -11.97 -6.68
CA ARG A 132 2.87 -13.22 -6.99
C ARG A 132 3.65 -14.07 -8.00
N PRO A 133 3.43 -15.40 -8.06
CA PRO A 133 4.09 -16.28 -9.05
C PRO A 133 3.91 -15.84 -10.51
N SER A 134 2.71 -15.33 -10.87
CA SER A 134 2.43 -14.82 -12.23
C SER A 134 3.31 -13.64 -12.63
N CYS A 135 3.81 -12.85 -11.66
CA CYS A 135 4.75 -11.77 -11.93
C CYS A 135 6.15 -12.30 -12.27
N GLY A 136 6.59 -13.37 -11.61
CA GLY A 136 7.82 -14.08 -11.96
C GLY A 136 7.77 -14.69 -13.37
N ASN A 137 6.64 -15.28 -13.75
CA ASN A 137 6.43 -15.79 -15.12
C ASN A 137 6.53 -14.66 -16.17
N ARG A 138 5.87 -13.52 -15.94
CA ARG A 138 6.00 -12.35 -16.85
C ARG A 138 7.43 -11.86 -16.97
N ALA A 139 8.16 -11.80 -15.86
CA ALA A 139 9.57 -11.40 -15.87
C ALA A 139 10.46 -12.39 -16.65
N ARG A 140 10.18 -13.70 -16.56
CA ARG A 140 10.88 -14.74 -17.34
C ARG A 140 10.59 -14.61 -18.83
N VAL A 141 9.32 -14.45 -19.20
CA VAL A 141 8.87 -14.33 -20.60
C VAL A 141 9.44 -13.06 -21.25
N ALA A 142 9.43 -11.92 -20.55
CA ALA A 142 10.03 -10.68 -21.05
C ALA A 142 11.54 -10.85 -21.35
N ARG A 143 12.30 -11.43 -20.40
CA ARG A 143 13.73 -11.73 -20.61
C ARG A 143 13.98 -12.68 -21.79
N HIS A 144 13.07 -13.60 -22.08
CA HIS A 144 13.16 -14.45 -23.26
C HIS A 144 12.96 -13.65 -24.55
N HIS A 145 11.90 -12.84 -24.63
CA HIS A 145 11.65 -11.98 -25.79
C HIS A 145 12.77 -10.98 -26.05
N ASP A 146 13.33 -10.35 -25.01
CA ASP A 146 14.41 -9.39 -25.16
C ASP A 146 15.65 -10.06 -25.76
N ARG A 147 16.01 -11.28 -25.31
CA ARG A 147 17.10 -12.07 -25.90
C ARG A 147 16.88 -12.41 -27.37
N HIS A 148 15.65 -12.80 -27.75
CA HIS A 148 15.32 -13.10 -29.14
C HIS A 148 15.29 -11.87 -30.05
N LYS A 149 14.93 -10.70 -29.53
CA LYS A 149 15.00 -9.44 -30.27
C LYS A 149 16.45 -9.02 -30.54
N THR A 150 17.34 -9.19 -29.57
CA THR A 150 18.77 -8.88 -29.74
C THR A 150 19.46 -9.80 -30.75
N VAL A 151 19.03 -11.07 -30.86
CA VAL A 151 19.60 -12.04 -31.81
C VAL A 151 19.09 -11.85 -33.25
N ARG A 152 17.91 -11.22 -33.44
CA ARG A 152 17.28 -11.05 -34.77
C ARG A 152 17.52 -9.67 -35.41
N GLY A 153 18.16 -8.76 -34.68
CA GLY A 153 18.43 -7.38 -35.11
C GLY A 153 19.89 -7.07 -35.40
N SER A 154 20.76 -8.09 -35.45
CA SER A 154 22.18 -7.99 -35.81
C SER A 154 22.44 -8.59 -37.18
#